data_AF-A0A373ZPW7-F1
#
_entry.id   AF-A0A373ZPW7-F1
#
_cell.length_a   1.000
_cell.length_b   1.000
_cell.length_c   1.000
_cell.angle_alpha   90.00
_cell.angle_beta   90.00
_cell.angle_gamma   90.00
#
_symmetry.space_group_name_H-M   'P 1'
#
loop_
_entity.id
_entity.type
_entity.pdbx_description
1 polymer ?
#
loop_
_entity_poly.entity_id
_entity_poly.type
_entity_poly.pdbx_seq_one_letter_code
_entity_poly.pdbx_strand_id
1 'polypeptide(L)'
;MDYNLHIFVNSVEFIAKVIDLAKLAPEQVKIVCSTSGDNAEVNQRKLGKGYPIGQPSAPVRKINFYTSTCFEGCDLYDENGVAFIVSDGNKSHTLLDISTLFTQICGRLRDSKYKGEIIHVYSTTKYSREVTLDEFVASTKSVLAEAEQYAADINALPEKSRIKTLSKIPYINEQYVRIEDCRLVVDKNLANMDIVNFKICRHIYRTYVNLTSELQRNGYTITRHTFSEIIEKIESNAAARVTFKELFDEYRRLKTTRPFFSLDNHEELCARIAVKYPLVKQAYDELGTAKVQALKYHVGNIRRELTKQMRLPSEYKIVKMIDTVFPKQTLIPKSKAKTELQRIYDDLGIRHTAKAADLAK
;
A
#
# COMPACT_ATOMS: atom_id res chain seq x y z
N MET A 1 -9.42 2.78 22.56
CA MET A 1 -8.22 2.70 21.70
C MET A 1 -7.16 3.64 22.27
N ASP A 2 -6.13 3.12 22.93
CA ASP A 2 -5.07 3.87 23.63
C ASP A 2 -3.93 4.31 22.70
N TYR A 3 -4.26 4.82 21.51
CA TYR A 3 -3.28 5.24 20.51
C TYR A 3 -3.64 6.61 19.95
N ASN A 4 -2.65 7.46 19.71
CA ASN A 4 -2.82 8.71 18.97
C ASN A 4 -2.12 8.59 17.62
N LEU A 5 -2.75 9.11 16.57
CA LEU A 5 -2.21 8.99 15.22
C LEU A 5 -1.32 10.20 14.92
N HIS A 6 -0.09 9.97 14.46
CA HIS A 6 0.83 11.00 13.98
C HIS A 6 1.07 10.79 12.50
N ILE A 7 0.39 11.57 11.67
CA ILE A 7 0.31 11.42 10.22
C ILE A 7 1.19 12.46 9.55
N PHE A 8 2.28 11.99 8.94
CA PHE A 8 3.24 12.78 8.19
C PHE A 8 2.85 12.78 6.71
N VAL A 9 2.37 13.92 6.23
CA VAL A 9 1.89 14.10 4.85
C VAL A 9 2.16 15.53 4.38
N ASN A 10 2.91 15.68 3.30
CA ASN A 10 3.29 17.01 2.80
C ASN A 10 2.18 17.66 1.95
N SER A 11 0.92 17.65 2.40
CA SER A 11 -0.19 18.24 1.63
C SER A 11 -1.33 18.71 2.53
N VAL A 12 -1.48 20.04 2.66
CA VAL A 12 -2.57 20.65 3.44
C VAL A 12 -3.95 20.34 2.82
N GLU A 13 -4.02 20.21 1.50
CA GLU A 13 -5.25 19.79 0.81
C GLU A 13 -5.65 18.37 1.16
N PHE A 14 -4.67 17.46 1.31
CA PHE A 14 -4.95 16.10 1.73
C PHE A 14 -5.53 16.10 3.15
N ILE A 15 -4.91 16.87 4.06
CA ILE A 15 -5.37 17.01 5.44
C ILE A 15 -6.81 17.52 5.48
N ALA A 16 -7.12 18.60 4.76
CA ALA A 16 -8.47 19.16 4.69
C ALA A 16 -9.50 18.13 4.19
N LYS A 17 -9.16 17.35 3.15
CA LYS A 17 -10.02 16.28 2.64
C LYS A 17 -10.26 15.17 3.66
N VAL A 18 -9.21 14.74 4.38
CA VAL A 18 -9.35 13.71 5.41
C VAL A 18 -10.28 14.18 6.53
N ILE A 19 -10.10 15.42 6.98
CA ILE A 19 -10.96 16.03 8.02
C ILE A 19 -12.42 16.04 7.58
N ASP A 20 -12.69 16.48 6.34
CA ASP A 20 -14.06 16.53 5.81
C ASP A 20 -14.67 15.15 5.59
N LEU A 21 -13.92 14.20 5.04
CA LEU A 21 -14.42 12.84 4.78
C LEU A 21 -14.70 12.07 6.08
N ALA A 22 -13.81 12.17 7.07
CA ALA A 22 -13.95 11.50 8.34
C ALA A 22 -14.79 12.29 9.37
N LYS A 23 -15.29 13.48 9.00
CA LYS A 23 -16.11 14.36 9.86
C LYS A 23 -15.48 14.60 11.23
N LEU A 24 -14.16 14.84 11.24
CA LEU A 24 -13.39 15.03 12.47
C LEU A 24 -13.71 16.39 13.11
N ALA A 25 -13.91 16.43 14.42
CA ALA A 25 -14.10 17.69 15.13
C ALA A 25 -12.75 18.41 15.36
N PRO A 26 -12.71 19.75 15.43
CA PRO A 26 -11.49 20.52 15.69
C PRO A 26 -10.71 20.06 16.94
N GLU A 27 -11.40 19.61 17.98
CA GLU A 27 -10.81 19.19 19.25
C GLU A 27 -10.11 17.82 19.15
N GLN A 28 -10.42 17.06 18.10
CA GLN A 28 -9.84 15.73 17.84
C GLN A 28 -8.56 15.82 17.01
N VAL A 29 -8.31 16.97 16.36
CA VAL A 29 -7.23 17.14 15.38
C VAL A 29 -6.22 18.18 15.81
N LYS A 30 -4.95 17.90 15.56
CA LYS A 30 -3.86 18.88 15.57
C LYS A 30 -3.27 18.94 14.18
N ILE A 31 -3.01 20.14 13.68
CA ILE A 31 -2.44 20.33 12.34
C ILE A 31 -1.24 21.25 12.48
N VAL A 32 -0.09 20.80 11.97
CA VAL A 32 1.14 21.59 11.98
C VAL A 32 1.66 21.68 10.55
N CYS A 33 1.65 22.90 10.01
CA CYS A 33 2.14 23.20 8.67
C CYS A 33 2.81 24.57 8.60
N SER A 34 3.43 24.90 7.45
CA SER A 34 4.15 26.16 7.27
C SER A 34 3.24 27.38 7.43
N THR A 35 3.69 28.31 8.27
CA THR A 35 3.10 29.64 8.46
C THR A 35 4.06 30.75 8.00
N SER A 36 5.10 30.42 7.23
CA SER A 36 6.09 31.40 6.76
C SER A 36 5.61 32.13 5.51
N GLY A 37 5.64 33.48 5.53
CA GLY A 37 5.18 34.32 4.42
C GLY A 37 3.70 34.12 4.10
N ASP A 38 3.34 34.15 2.82
CA ASP A 38 1.97 33.99 2.32
C ASP A 38 1.36 32.60 2.62
N ASN A 39 2.20 31.62 3.01
CA ASN A 39 1.73 30.27 3.31
C ASN A 39 0.75 30.22 4.48
N ALA A 40 0.87 31.13 5.46
CA ALA A 40 -0.05 31.15 6.60
C ALA A 40 -1.50 31.35 6.14
N GLU A 41 -1.75 32.36 5.30
CA GLU A 41 -3.10 32.64 4.81
C GLU A 41 -3.59 31.55 3.86
N VAL A 42 -2.74 31.10 2.93
CA VAL A 42 -3.09 30.07 1.95
C VAL A 42 -3.44 28.75 2.64
N ASN A 43 -2.62 28.30 3.59
CA ASN A 43 -2.85 27.05 4.30
C ASN A 43 -4.08 27.15 5.22
N GLN A 44 -4.26 28.28 5.91
CA GLN A 44 -5.43 28.49 6.75
C GLN A 44 -6.73 28.52 5.92
N ARG A 45 -6.69 29.11 4.71
CA ARG A 45 -7.83 29.11 3.78
C ARG A 45 -8.21 27.69 3.33
N LYS A 46 -7.23 26.82 3.09
CA LYS A 46 -7.46 25.41 2.72
C LYS A 46 -8.10 24.60 3.85
N LEU A 47 -7.71 24.87 5.10
CA LEU A 47 -8.23 24.18 6.29
C LEU A 47 -9.59 24.75 6.75
N GLY A 48 -9.87 26.01 6.44
CA GLY A 48 -11.03 26.75 6.95
C GLY A 48 -10.79 27.34 8.35
N LYS A 49 -11.69 28.23 8.78
CA LYS A 49 -11.52 28.98 10.04
C LYS A 49 -11.64 28.12 11.31
N GLY A 50 -12.28 26.94 11.22
CA GLY A 50 -12.50 26.05 12.37
C GLY A 50 -11.29 25.19 12.75
N TYR A 51 -10.24 25.15 11.93
CA TYR A 51 -9.08 24.28 12.14
C TYR A 51 -7.80 25.14 12.16
N PRO A 52 -7.41 25.69 13.33
CA PRO A 52 -6.25 26.55 13.43
C PRO A 52 -4.96 25.75 13.22
N ILE A 53 -3.98 26.37 12.55
CA ILE A 53 -2.63 25.82 12.43
C ILE A 53 -1.93 25.95 13.79
N GLY A 54 -1.49 24.83 14.33
CA GLY A 54 -0.80 24.74 15.61
C GLY A 54 0.73 24.70 15.46
N GLN A 55 1.40 24.60 16.62
CA GLN A 55 2.85 24.41 16.71
C GLN A 55 3.19 22.94 17.07
N PRO A 56 4.41 22.45 16.75
CA PRO A 56 4.84 21.10 17.16
C PRO A 56 4.70 20.86 18.66
N SER A 57 4.99 21.88 19.49
CA SER A 57 4.88 21.86 20.95
C SER A 57 3.45 21.92 21.49
N ALA A 58 2.43 22.15 20.64
CA ALA A 58 1.05 22.18 21.08
C ALA A 58 0.61 20.80 21.63
N PRO A 59 -0.38 20.75 22.55
CA PRO A 59 -0.86 19.48 23.10
C PRO A 59 -1.27 18.49 22.01
N VAL A 60 -0.88 17.24 22.20
CA VAL A 60 -1.21 16.13 21.29
C VAL A 60 -2.71 15.89 21.30
N ARG A 61 -3.26 15.59 20.12
CA ARG A 61 -4.67 15.24 19.91
C ARG A 61 -4.79 13.79 19.46
N LYS A 62 -6.03 13.33 19.25
CA LYS A 62 -6.26 11.96 18.80
C LYS A 62 -5.64 11.71 17.42
N ILE A 63 -5.68 12.71 16.55
CA ILE A 63 -5.11 12.68 15.21
C ILE A 63 -4.27 13.93 15.02
N ASN A 64 -3.01 13.78 14.64
CA ASN A 64 -2.03 14.85 14.52
C ASN A 64 -1.46 14.80 13.10
N PHE A 65 -1.59 15.89 12.34
CA PHE A 65 -1.10 16.00 10.98
C PHE A 65 0.13 16.90 10.92
N TYR A 66 1.14 16.46 10.19
CA TYR A 66 2.43 17.13 10.05
C TYR A 66 2.82 17.24 8.58
N THR A 67 3.11 18.45 8.11
CA THR A 67 3.72 18.67 6.79
C THR A 67 5.25 18.75 6.89
N SER A 68 5.93 19.02 5.76
CA SER A 68 7.40 19.07 5.66
C SER A 68 8.10 19.93 6.72
N THR A 69 7.47 21.00 7.20
CA THR A 69 7.99 21.83 8.30
C THR A 69 8.26 21.09 9.61
N CYS A 70 7.72 19.89 9.79
CA CYS A 70 7.93 19.05 10.98
C CYS A 70 8.70 17.76 10.68
N PHE A 71 9.16 17.55 9.45
CA PHE A 71 9.96 16.36 9.13
C PHE A 71 11.37 16.52 9.68
N GLU A 72 11.86 17.76 9.73
CA GLU A 72 13.17 18.15 10.22
C GLU A 72 13.05 19.11 11.40
N GLY A 73 13.97 19.00 12.36
CA GLY A 73 14.20 20.06 13.36
C GLY A 73 13.18 20.22 14.49
N CYS A 74 12.18 19.34 14.63
CA CYS A 74 11.27 19.34 15.80
C CYS A 74 11.28 17.99 16.54
N ASP A 75 11.06 18.01 17.86
CA ASP A 75 10.85 16.79 18.65
C ASP A 75 9.37 16.70 19.04
N LEU A 76 8.79 15.51 18.86
CA LEU A 76 7.40 15.21 19.23
C LEU A 76 7.41 14.21 20.40
N TYR A 77 6.57 14.49 21.40
CA TYR A 77 6.45 13.69 22.61
C TYR A 77 5.03 13.17 22.74
N ASP A 78 4.87 11.86 22.66
CA ASP A 78 3.64 11.11 22.86
C ASP A 78 3.95 9.62 23.06
N GLU A 79 3.91 9.16 24.31
CA GLU A 79 4.13 7.76 24.69
C GLU A 79 3.21 6.77 23.92
N ASN A 80 2.00 7.21 23.55
CA ASN A 80 1.01 6.40 22.85
C ASN A 80 0.89 6.74 21.35
N GLY A 81 1.83 7.52 20.81
CA GLY A 81 1.80 7.96 19.42
C GLY A 81 2.23 6.87 18.44
N VAL A 82 1.50 6.71 17.34
CA VAL A 82 1.86 5.81 16.23
C VAL A 82 2.14 6.64 14.98
N ALA A 83 3.28 6.40 14.34
CA ALA A 83 3.71 7.13 13.16
C ALA A 83 3.15 6.54 11.86
N PHE A 84 2.50 7.40 11.07
CA PHE A 84 2.00 7.11 9.74
C PHE A 84 2.70 8.03 8.74
N ILE A 85 3.24 7.45 7.68
CA ILE A 85 3.76 8.21 6.54
C ILE A 85 2.80 8.03 5.39
N VAL A 86 2.38 9.13 4.75
CA VAL A 86 1.46 9.08 3.60
C VAL A 86 2.13 9.66 2.36
N SER A 87 2.20 8.86 1.30
CA SER A 87 2.80 9.24 0.00
C SER A 87 1.82 8.99 -1.15
N ASP A 88 1.30 10.05 -1.76
CA ASP A 88 0.38 9.97 -2.91
C ASP A 88 1.15 10.03 -4.23
N GLY A 89 1.14 8.93 -4.98
CA GLY A 89 1.75 8.78 -6.30
C GLY A 89 1.23 9.74 -7.38
N ASN A 90 0.11 10.44 -7.14
CA ASN A 90 -0.38 11.50 -8.04
C ASN A 90 0.15 12.88 -7.67
N LYS A 91 0.76 13.05 -6.49
CA LYS A 91 1.30 14.32 -5.98
C LYS A 91 2.77 14.15 -5.63
N SER A 92 3.66 14.50 -6.58
CA SER A 92 5.12 14.34 -6.44
C SER A 92 5.69 14.90 -5.12
N HIS A 93 5.21 16.07 -4.68
CA HIS A 93 5.65 16.71 -3.43
C HIS A 93 5.31 15.94 -2.14
N THR A 94 4.48 14.90 -2.22
CA THR A 94 4.15 14.01 -1.09
C THR A 94 4.99 12.74 -1.05
N LEU A 95 5.74 12.46 -2.12
CA LEU A 95 6.66 11.33 -2.19
C LEU A 95 7.92 11.68 -1.41
N LEU A 96 8.32 10.82 -0.49
CA LEU A 96 9.44 11.08 0.41
C LEU A 96 10.68 10.32 -0.01
N ASP A 97 11.84 10.93 0.20
CA ASP A 97 13.10 10.22 0.13
C ASP A 97 13.20 9.21 1.27
N ILE A 98 13.35 7.93 0.91
CA ILE A 98 13.46 6.84 1.86
C ILE A 98 14.76 6.92 2.67
N SER A 99 15.83 7.45 2.08
CA SER A 99 17.16 7.48 2.69
C SER A 99 17.32 8.59 3.73
N THR A 100 16.59 9.69 3.58
CA THR A 100 16.73 10.90 4.41
C THR A 100 15.46 11.20 5.19
N LEU A 101 14.41 11.69 4.51
CA LEU A 101 13.16 12.18 5.11
C LEU A 101 12.45 11.08 5.92
N PHE A 102 12.44 9.84 5.42
CA PHE A 102 11.88 8.71 6.16
C PHE A 102 12.57 8.55 7.52
N THR A 103 13.90 8.40 7.52
CA THR A 103 14.73 8.26 8.73
C THR A 103 14.53 9.42 9.69
N GLN A 104 14.45 10.64 9.17
CA GLN A 104 14.22 11.83 9.98
C GLN A 104 12.85 11.81 10.66
N ILE A 105 11.78 11.41 9.94
CA ILE A 105 10.43 11.25 10.50
C ILE A 105 10.42 10.16 11.58
N CYS A 106 11.07 9.02 11.33
CA CYS A 106 11.19 7.93 12.30
C CYS A 106 11.72 8.43 13.66
N GLY A 107 12.68 9.34 13.63
CA GLY A 107 13.32 9.90 14.82
C GLY A 107 12.52 10.98 15.54
N ARG A 108 11.38 11.44 15.01
CA ARG A 108 10.63 12.57 15.61
C ARG A 108 9.86 12.19 16.85
N LEU A 109 9.34 10.97 16.91
CA LEU A 109 8.48 10.50 17.99
C LEU A 109 9.32 9.73 19.03
N ARG A 110 9.91 10.46 19.97
CA ARG A 110 11.05 9.97 20.78
C ARG A 110 10.68 8.98 21.90
N ASP A 111 9.62 9.30 22.62
CA ASP A 111 9.15 8.62 23.82
C ASP A 111 8.04 7.59 23.53
N SER A 112 7.59 7.48 22.28
CA SER A 112 6.59 6.49 21.90
C SER A 112 7.08 5.07 22.12
N LYS A 113 6.23 4.26 22.76
CA LYS A 113 6.42 2.81 22.87
C LYS A 113 6.35 2.07 21.53
N TYR A 114 5.90 2.76 20.47
CA TYR A 114 5.76 2.24 19.10
C TYR A 114 6.83 2.78 18.13
N LYS A 115 7.87 3.47 18.61
CA LYS A 115 8.93 4.06 17.77
C LYS A 115 9.69 3.08 16.86
N GLY A 116 9.60 1.78 17.11
CA GLY A 116 10.17 0.74 16.26
C GLY A 116 9.31 0.37 15.04
N GLU A 117 8.09 0.90 14.96
CA GLU A 117 7.12 0.56 13.91
C GLU A 117 6.59 1.82 13.23
N ILE A 118 6.53 1.79 11.90
CA ILE A 118 6.02 2.89 11.07
C ILE A 118 5.10 2.32 10.01
N ILE A 119 3.95 2.97 9.84
CA ILE A 119 2.96 2.56 8.86
C ILE A 119 3.08 3.46 7.64
N HIS A 120 3.57 2.91 6.53
CA HIS A 120 3.65 3.62 5.26
C HIS A 120 2.42 3.33 4.40
N VAL A 121 1.59 4.34 4.20
CA VAL A 121 0.45 4.30 3.27
C VAL A 121 0.88 5.01 1.98
N TYR A 122 0.90 4.29 0.87
CA TYR A 122 1.33 4.85 -0.40
C TYR A 122 0.52 4.37 -1.60
N SER A 123 0.58 5.15 -2.68
CA SER A 123 0.11 4.75 -4.02
C SER A 123 1.26 4.81 -5.03
N THR A 124 1.19 3.97 -6.06
CA THR A 124 2.22 3.92 -7.11
C THR A 124 2.06 5.07 -8.10
N THR A 125 3.16 5.59 -8.60
CA THR A 125 3.17 6.67 -9.60
C THR A 125 2.79 6.18 -11.00
N LYS A 126 2.14 7.03 -11.81
CA LYS A 126 1.67 6.69 -13.17
C LYS A 126 2.57 7.19 -14.32
N TYR A 127 3.84 7.50 -14.06
CA TYR A 127 4.73 8.07 -15.08
C TYR A 127 5.09 7.08 -16.21
N SER A 128 5.40 7.64 -17.39
CA SER A 128 5.86 6.92 -18.59
C SER A 128 7.11 6.06 -18.31
N ARG A 129 7.26 4.96 -19.06
CA ARG A 129 8.40 4.03 -18.98
C ARG A 129 9.53 4.37 -19.95
N GLU A 130 9.40 5.47 -20.70
CA GLU A 130 10.28 5.80 -21.82
C GLU A 130 11.70 6.19 -21.42
N VAL A 131 11.90 6.65 -20.18
CA VAL A 131 13.21 7.11 -19.70
C VAL A 131 13.58 6.36 -18.43
N THR A 132 14.74 5.71 -18.46
CA THR A 132 15.34 5.03 -17.30
C THR A 132 16.09 6.02 -16.40
N LEU A 133 16.37 5.61 -15.15
CA LEU A 133 17.15 6.44 -14.23
C LEU A 133 18.56 6.71 -14.79
N ASP A 134 19.20 5.70 -15.38
CA ASP A 134 20.57 5.81 -15.90
C ASP A 134 20.63 6.75 -17.11
N GLU A 135 19.66 6.68 -18.02
CA GLU A 135 19.54 7.62 -19.15
C GLU A 135 19.32 9.05 -18.67
N PHE A 136 18.44 9.25 -17.68
CA PHE A 136 18.20 10.58 -17.12
C PHE A 136 19.46 11.14 -16.45
N VAL A 137 20.14 10.34 -15.63
CA VAL A 137 21.40 10.73 -14.97
C VAL A 137 22.48 11.06 -15.99
N ALA A 138 22.63 10.26 -17.05
CA ALA A 138 23.61 10.52 -18.11
C ALA A 138 23.29 11.83 -18.85
N SER A 139 22.01 12.04 -19.20
CA SER A 139 21.54 13.27 -19.85
C SER A 139 21.77 14.50 -18.98
N THR A 140 21.34 14.49 -17.71
CA THR A 140 21.56 15.60 -16.76
C THR A 140 23.04 15.91 -16.57
N LYS A 141 23.91 14.89 -16.51
CA LYS A 141 25.36 15.09 -16.43
C LYS A 141 25.95 15.73 -17.69
N SER A 142 25.45 15.35 -18.88
CA SER A 142 25.85 15.97 -20.14
C SER A 142 25.49 17.45 -20.17
N VAL A 143 24.23 17.78 -19.84
CA VAL A 143 23.74 19.16 -19.76
C VAL A 143 24.54 19.97 -18.74
N LEU A 144 24.86 19.38 -17.58
CA LEU A 144 25.68 20.05 -16.57
C LEU A 144 27.11 20.34 -17.08
N ALA A 145 27.72 19.43 -17.83
CA ALA A 145 29.05 19.64 -18.42
C ALA A 145 29.03 20.74 -19.50
N GLU A 146 27.98 20.79 -20.32
CA GLU A 146 27.75 21.86 -21.30
C GLU A 146 27.57 23.22 -20.61
N ALA A 147 26.78 23.27 -19.53
CA ALA A 147 26.59 24.45 -18.70
C ALA A 147 27.90 24.93 -18.04
N GLU A 148 28.73 24.01 -17.55
CA GLU A 148 30.07 24.31 -17.00
C GLU A 148 31.00 24.91 -18.06
N GLN A 149 31.02 24.35 -19.26
CA GLN A 149 31.81 24.88 -20.36
C GLN A 149 31.33 26.27 -20.78
N TYR A 150 30.02 26.45 -20.95
CA TYR A 150 29.42 27.73 -21.32
C TYR A 150 29.71 28.82 -20.26
N ALA A 151 29.55 28.48 -18.97
CA ALA A 151 29.88 29.39 -17.89
C ALA A 151 31.36 29.76 -17.88
N ALA A 152 32.27 28.80 -18.12
CA ALA A 152 33.70 29.04 -18.21
C ALA A 152 34.05 30.00 -19.36
N ASP A 153 33.48 29.77 -20.55
CA ASP A 153 33.74 30.59 -21.74
C ASP A 153 33.30 32.05 -21.56
N ILE A 154 32.09 32.26 -21.01
CA ILE A 154 31.57 33.61 -20.74
C ILE A 154 32.35 34.29 -19.62
N ASN A 155 32.73 33.55 -18.57
CA ASN A 155 33.47 34.11 -17.44
C ASN A 155 34.91 34.46 -17.82
N ALA A 156 35.50 33.79 -18.82
CA ALA A 156 36.83 34.09 -19.36
C ALA A 156 36.88 35.42 -20.16
N LEU A 157 35.73 35.98 -20.55
CA LEU A 157 35.69 37.28 -21.23
C LEU A 157 36.25 38.41 -20.34
N PRO A 158 36.94 39.41 -20.92
CA PRO A 158 37.35 40.61 -20.21
C PRO A 158 36.14 41.29 -19.54
N GLU A 159 36.33 41.84 -18.34
CA GLU A 159 35.25 42.35 -17.49
C GLU A 159 34.30 43.32 -18.21
N LYS A 160 34.82 44.30 -18.94
CA LYS A 160 34.00 45.24 -19.73
C LYS A 160 33.13 44.54 -20.77
N SER A 161 33.68 43.54 -21.45
CA SER A 161 32.95 42.76 -22.45
C SER A 161 31.94 41.83 -21.80
N ARG A 162 32.29 41.18 -20.69
CA ARG A 162 31.39 40.31 -19.92
C ARG A 162 30.18 41.07 -19.40
N ILE A 163 30.38 42.23 -18.77
CA ILE A 163 29.30 43.09 -18.29
C ILE A 163 28.38 43.49 -19.46
N LYS A 164 28.96 43.93 -20.59
CA LYS A 164 28.18 44.32 -21.77
C LYS A 164 27.41 43.15 -22.40
N THR A 165 27.95 41.93 -22.35
CA THR A 165 27.28 40.72 -22.84
C THR A 165 26.13 40.33 -21.92
N LEU A 166 26.38 40.22 -20.61
CA LEU A 166 25.36 39.82 -19.64
C LEU A 166 24.27 40.88 -19.44
N SER A 167 24.59 42.17 -19.54
CA SER A 167 23.60 43.25 -19.44
C SER A 167 22.58 43.23 -20.59
N LYS A 168 22.89 42.56 -21.70
CA LYS A 168 21.99 42.41 -22.85
C LYS A 168 21.14 41.15 -22.80
N ILE A 169 21.39 40.27 -21.82
CA ILE A 169 20.68 39.01 -21.64
C ILE A 169 19.74 39.17 -20.44
N PRO A 170 18.44 39.49 -20.66
CA PRO A 170 17.50 39.68 -19.56
C PRO A 170 17.18 38.37 -18.81
N TYR A 171 17.35 37.22 -19.46
CA TYR A 171 17.24 35.90 -18.85
C TYR A 171 18.15 34.91 -19.59
N ILE A 172 18.78 33.99 -18.85
CA ILE A 172 19.57 32.90 -19.42
C ILE A 172 18.68 31.67 -19.53
N ASN A 173 18.52 31.17 -20.76
CA ASN A 173 17.78 29.94 -21.06
C ASN A 173 18.72 28.72 -21.06
N GLU A 174 19.64 28.68 -20.11
CA GLU A 174 20.57 27.57 -19.92
C GLU A 174 20.23 26.84 -18.62
N GLN A 175 20.13 25.51 -18.68
CA GLN A 175 19.77 24.74 -17.49
C GLN A 175 20.90 24.80 -16.47
N TYR A 176 20.53 24.88 -15.19
CA TYR A 176 21.49 24.92 -14.07
C TYR A 176 22.43 26.14 -14.05
N VAL A 177 22.19 27.19 -14.84
CA VAL A 177 23.02 28.41 -14.83
C VAL A 177 22.23 29.59 -14.29
N ARG A 178 22.88 30.39 -13.44
CA ARG A 178 22.36 31.69 -12.98
C ARG A 178 23.40 32.79 -13.13
N ILE A 179 22.93 34.03 -13.18
CA ILE A 179 23.78 35.22 -13.16
C ILE A 179 23.95 35.70 -11.72
N GLU A 180 25.18 35.86 -11.28
CA GLU A 180 25.53 36.40 -9.97
C GLU A 180 26.73 37.34 -10.16
N ASP A 181 26.63 38.59 -9.72
CA ASP A 181 27.70 39.61 -9.83
C ASP A 181 28.36 39.71 -11.22
N CYS A 182 27.55 39.78 -12.29
CA CYS A 182 28.02 39.82 -13.68
C CYS A 182 28.94 38.63 -14.05
N ARG A 183 28.66 37.45 -13.48
CA ARG A 183 29.26 36.16 -13.81
C ARG A 183 28.20 35.08 -13.94
N LEU A 184 28.54 34.03 -14.68
CA LEU A 184 27.73 32.83 -14.74
C LEU A 184 28.15 31.86 -13.65
N VAL A 185 27.20 31.40 -12.86
CA VAL A 185 27.39 30.42 -11.79
C VAL A 185 26.56 29.18 -12.11
N VAL A 186 27.20 28.02 -12.11
CA VAL A 186 26.55 26.73 -12.33
C VAL A 186 26.06 26.16 -11.00
N ASP A 187 24.78 25.85 -10.93
CA ASP A 187 24.12 25.27 -9.77
C ASP A 187 24.06 23.74 -9.86
N LYS A 188 25.15 23.10 -9.41
CA LYS A 188 25.24 21.64 -9.34
C LYS A 188 24.19 21.03 -8.41
N ASN A 189 23.75 21.77 -7.39
CA ASN A 189 22.78 21.28 -6.43
C ASN A 189 21.40 21.15 -7.09
N LEU A 190 21.04 22.07 -7.97
CA LEU A 190 19.81 22.00 -8.74
C LEU A 190 19.77 20.74 -9.64
N ALA A 191 20.88 20.42 -10.32
CA ALA A 191 20.99 19.20 -11.13
C ALA A 191 20.88 17.92 -10.27
N ASN A 192 21.56 17.89 -9.13
CA ASN A 192 21.46 16.76 -8.19
C ASN A 192 20.04 16.61 -7.63
N MET A 193 19.36 17.73 -7.34
CA MET A 193 17.97 17.74 -6.88
C MET A 193 17.03 17.15 -7.96
N ASP A 194 17.22 17.49 -9.23
CA ASP A 194 16.44 16.91 -10.34
C ASP A 194 16.62 15.41 -10.45
N ILE A 195 17.85 14.91 -10.31
CA ILE A 195 18.16 13.47 -10.30
C ILE A 195 17.44 12.77 -9.14
N VAL A 196 17.51 13.33 -7.93
CA VAL A 196 16.86 12.78 -6.74
C VAL A 196 15.33 12.77 -6.93
N ASN A 197 14.75 13.87 -7.41
CA ASN A 197 13.32 13.98 -7.70
C ASN A 197 12.88 12.95 -8.74
N PHE A 198 13.66 12.77 -9.80
CA PHE A 198 13.41 11.73 -10.81
C PHE A 198 13.47 10.34 -10.19
N LYS A 199 14.49 10.05 -9.38
CA LYS A 199 14.64 8.76 -8.69
C LYS A 199 13.41 8.47 -7.81
N ILE A 200 12.97 9.41 -7.00
CA ILE A 200 11.81 9.23 -6.11
C ILE A 200 10.53 9.03 -6.92
N CYS A 201 10.24 9.96 -7.85
CA CYS A 201 8.97 10.00 -8.55
C CYS A 201 8.82 8.95 -9.65
N ARG A 202 9.90 8.59 -10.35
CA ARG A 202 9.84 7.74 -11.55
C ARG A 202 10.52 6.38 -11.39
N HIS A 203 11.29 6.18 -10.32
CA HIS A 203 11.95 4.91 -10.04
C HIS A 203 11.45 4.23 -8.76
N ILE A 204 11.58 4.87 -7.58
CA ILE A 204 11.29 4.24 -6.28
C ILE A 204 9.78 3.95 -6.14
N TYR A 205 8.93 4.97 -6.25
CA TYR A 205 7.48 4.83 -6.07
C TYR A 205 6.74 4.28 -7.30
N ARG A 206 7.49 3.82 -8.31
CA ARG A 206 6.92 3.28 -9.54
C ARG A 206 6.25 1.93 -9.33
N THR A 207 6.86 1.06 -8.55
CA THR A 207 6.35 -0.28 -8.25
C THR A 207 6.55 -0.58 -6.78
N TYR A 208 5.71 -1.46 -6.23
CA TYR A 208 5.91 -1.93 -4.86
C TYR A 208 7.28 -2.62 -4.70
N VAL A 209 7.77 -3.32 -5.74
CA VAL A 209 9.05 -4.03 -5.71
C VAL A 209 10.20 -3.04 -5.53
N ASN A 210 10.19 -1.93 -6.27
CA ASN A 210 11.23 -0.91 -6.20
C ASN A 210 11.23 -0.24 -4.83
N LEU A 211 10.05 0.16 -4.33
CA LEU A 211 9.93 0.76 -2.99
C LEU A 211 10.38 -0.21 -1.90
N THR A 212 9.97 -1.48 -1.98
CA THR A 212 10.36 -2.53 -1.02
C THR A 212 11.88 -2.73 -1.04
N SER A 213 12.47 -2.79 -2.21
CA SER A 213 13.93 -2.94 -2.37
C SER A 213 14.68 -1.74 -1.81
N GLU A 214 14.18 -0.52 -2.04
CA GLU A 214 14.79 0.70 -1.50
C GLU A 214 14.68 0.76 0.04
N LEU A 215 13.53 0.42 0.60
CA LEU A 215 13.34 0.32 2.05
C LEU A 215 14.27 -0.73 2.68
N GLN A 216 14.38 -1.92 2.10
CA GLN A 216 15.29 -2.97 2.58
C GLN A 216 16.75 -2.53 2.49
N ARG A 217 17.14 -1.85 1.40
CA ARG A 217 18.48 -1.29 1.23
C ARG A 217 18.83 -0.26 2.31
N ASN A 218 17.83 0.46 2.82
CA ASN A 218 17.97 1.41 3.93
C ASN A 218 17.78 0.75 5.31
N GLY A 219 17.72 -0.58 5.39
CA GLY A 219 17.71 -1.32 6.66
C GLY A 219 16.32 -1.54 7.29
N TYR A 220 15.24 -1.26 6.56
CA TYR A 220 13.87 -1.46 7.06
C TYR A 220 13.39 -2.90 6.87
N THR A 221 12.84 -3.49 7.94
CA THR A 221 12.10 -4.76 7.87
C THR A 221 10.65 -4.48 7.48
N ILE A 222 10.19 -5.07 6.39
CA ILE A 222 8.89 -4.75 5.81
C ILE A 222 7.88 -5.85 6.12
N THR A 223 6.88 -5.50 6.93
CA THR A 223 5.68 -6.31 7.10
C THR A 223 4.58 -5.76 6.22
N ARG A 224 4.24 -6.47 5.14
CA ARG A 224 3.22 -6.01 4.19
C ARG A 224 1.82 -6.27 4.75
N HIS A 225 1.07 -5.19 4.93
CA HIS A 225 -0.37 -5.23 5.19
C HIS A 225 -1.08 -4.66 3.97
N THR A 226 -1.40 -5.52 3.00
CA THR A 226 -2.14 -5.08 1.82
C THR A 226 -3.61 -4.88 2.17
N PHE A 227 -4.18 -3.77 1.69
CA PHE A 227 -5.61 -3.70 1.41
C PHE A 227 -5.98 -4.88 0.51
N SER A 228 -7.05 -5.57 0.88
CA SER A 228 -7.47 -6.76 0.16
C SER A 228 -8.25 -6.36 -1.08
N GLU A 229 -7.61 -6.41 -2.25
CA GLU A 229 -8.27 -6.22 -3.54
C GLU A 229 -9.50 -7.14 -3.68
N ILE A 230 -9.47 -8.31 -3.03
CA ILE A 230 -10.57 -9.28 -3.01
C ILE A 230 -11.75 -8.74 -2.20
N ILE A 231 -11.51 -8.14 -1.03
CA ILE A 231 -12.56 -7.55 -0.21
C ILE A 231 -13.16 -6.32 -0.90
N GLU A 232 -12.33 -5.44 -1.45
CA GLU A 232 -12.79 -4.27 -2.20
C GLU A 232 -13.62 -4.68 -3.42
N LYS A 233 -13.20 -5.72 -4.15
CA LYS A 233 -13.95 -6.29 -5.29
C LYS A 233 -15.30 -6.88 -4.85
N ILE A 234 -15.38 -7.45 -3.65
CA ILE A 234 -16.63 -7.99 -3.08
C ILE A 234 -17.57 -6.86 -2.61
N GLU A 235 -17.02 -5.76 -2.09
CA GLU A 235 -17.76 -4.60 -1.56
C GLU A 235 -18.26 -3.67 -2.67
N SER A 236 -17.42 -3.41 -3.67
CA SER A 236 -17.76 -2.57 -4.82
C SER A 236 -18.78 -3.23 -5.75
N ASN A 237 -18.84 -4.56 -5.80
CA ASN A 237 -19.80 -5.28 -6.63
C ASN A 237 -20.20 -6.63 -6.02
N ALA A 238 -21.44 -6.73 -5.55
CA ALA A 238 -21.98 -7.95 -4.94
C ALA A 238 -21.95 -9.17 -5.89
N ALA A 239 -21.97 -8.96 -7.21
CA ALA A 239 -21.95 -9.98 -8.24
C ALA A 239 -20.52 -10.32 -8.74
N ALA A 240 -19.47 -9.72 -8.16
CA ALA A 240 -18.11 -9.98 -8.58
C ALA A 240 -17.74 -11.47 -8.43
N ARG A 241 -17.16 -12.04 -9.50
CA ARG A 241 -16.62 -13.39 -9.47
C ARG A 241 -15.25 -13.37 -8.80
N VAL A 242 -15.18 -14.07 -7.68
CA VAL A 242 -13.96 -14.41 -6.94
C VAL A 242 -13.86 -15.92 -6.82
N THR A 243 -12.67 -16.46 -7.06
CA THR A 243 -12.42 -17.90 -7.02
C THR A 243 -12.30 -18.39 -5.58
N PHE A 244 -12.54 -19.69 -5.36
CA PHE A 244 -12.35 -20.30 -4.04
C PHE A 244 -10.90 -20.14 -3.54
N LYS A 245 -9.92 -20.24 -4.43
CA LYS A 245 -8.50 -20.08 -4.10
C LYS A 245 -8.21 -18.68 -3.55
N GLU A 246 -8.65 -17.65 -4.26
CA GLU A 246 -8.46 -16.25 -3.85
C GLU A 246 -9.09 -16.00 -2.47
N LEU A 247 -10.34 -16.44 -2.27
CA LEU A 247 -11.04 -16.29 -0.98
C LEU A 247 -10.37 -17.06 0.15
N PHE A 248 -9.89 -18.27 -0.11
CA PHE A 248 -9.24 -19.12 0.90
C PHE A 248 -7.88 -18.57 1.31
N ASP A 249 -7.06 -18.17 0.34
CA ASP A 249 -5.76 -17.58 0.60
C ASP A 249 -5.92 -16.26 1.38
N GLU A 250 -6.96 -15.48 1.08
CA GLU A 250 -7.28 -14.25 1.81
C GLU A 250 -7.81 -14.51 3.22
N TYR A 251 -8.72 -15.47 3.39
CA TYR A 251 -9.20 -15.87 4.72
C TYR A 251 -8.06 -16.36 5.61
N ARG A 252 -7.15 -17.16 5.04
CA ARG A 252 -5.92 -17.59 5.72
C ARG A 252 -5.07 -16.38 6.12
N ARG A 253 -4.83 -15.44 5.19
CA ARG A 253 -4.04 -14.23 5.45
C ARG A 253 -4.63 -13.45 6.63
N LEU A 254 -5.94 -13.22 6.65
CA LEU A 254 -6.63 -12.51 7.73
C LEU A 254 -6.55 -13.24 9.08
N LYS A 255 -6.46 -14.57 9.09
CA LYS A 255 -6.32 -15.39 10.31
C LYS A 255 -4.90 -15.53 10.82
N THR A 256 -3.90 -15.52 9.94
CA THR A 256 -2.47 -15.70 10.31
C THR A 256 -1.75 -14.38 10.53
N THR A 257 -2.12 -13.33 9.80
CA THR A 257 -1.59 -12.00 10.00
C THR A 257 -2.52 -11.24 10.94
N ARG A 258 -2.09 -10.99 12.18
CA ARG A 258 -2.65 -9.91 13.00
C ARG A 258 -1.72 -8.70 12.86
N PRO A 259 -2.07 -7.70 12.03
CA PRO A 259 -1.30 -6.47 11.97
C PRO A 259 -1.31 -5.79 13.33
N PHE A 260 -0.23 -5.07 13.64
CA PHE A 260 -0.20 -4.12 14.75
C PHE A 260 -1.28 -3.03 14.58
N PHE A 261 -1.56 -2.64 13.33
CA PHE A 261 -2.64 -1.72 12.98
C PHE A 261 -3.39 -2.25 11.74
N SER A 262 -4.70 -2.43 11.86
CA SER A 262 -5.56 -2.75 10.72
C SER A 262 -6.65 -1.70 10.57
N LEU A 263 -6.76 -1.13 9.37
CA LEU A 263 -7.83 -0.20 9.01
C LEU A 263 -9.20 -0.90 8.98
N ASP A 264 -9.21 -2.19 8.66
CA ASP A 264 -10.41 -3.04 8.71
C ASP A 264 -10.34 -3.99 9.91
N ASN A 265 -11.45 -4.22 10.60
CA ASN A 265 -11.50 -5.25 11.63
C ASN A 265 -11.32 -6.63 10.97
N HIS A 266 -10.13 -7.23 11.08
CA HIS A 266 -9.82 -8.55 10.48
C HIS A 266 -10.79 -9.63 10.94
N GLU A 267 -11.29 -9.52 12.17
CA GLU A 267 -12.24 -10.46 12.74
C GLU A 267 -13.63 -10.32 12.09
N GLU A 268 -14.04 -9.08 11.83
CA GLU A 268 -15.27 -8.76 11.10
C GLU A 268 -15.19 -9.14 9.62
N LEU A 269 -14.05 -8.90 8.97
CA LEU A 269 -13.78 -9.35 7.61
C LEU A 269 -13.80 -10.88 7.51
N CYS A 270 -13.15 -11.57 8.44
CA CYS A 270 -13.22 -13.03 8.55
C CYS A 270 -14.68 -13.49 8.73
N ALA A 271 -15.44 -12.85 9.63
CA ALA A 271 -16.84 -13.19 9.87
C ALA A 271 -17.68 -13.01 8.61
N ARG A 272 -17.49 -11.91 7.88
CA ARG A 272 -18.18 -11.64 6.60
C ARG A 272 -17.85 -12.67 5.52
N ILE A 273 -16.57 -13.00 5.33
CA ILE A 273 -16.16 -14.04 4.38
C ILE A 273 -16.78 -15.39 4.80
N ALA A 274 -16.80 -15.70 6.09
CA ALA A 274 -17.40 -16.94 6.60
C ALA A 274 -18.92 -17.02 6.37
N VAL A 275 -19.64 -15.91 6.49
CA VAL A 275 -21.09 -15.85 6.22
C VAL A 275 -21.37 -15.99 4.72
N LYS A 276 -20.64 -15.25 3.87
CA LYS A 276 -20.87 -15.25 2.41
C LYS A 276 -20.35 -16.51 1.73
N TYR A 277 -19.28 -17.11 2.26
CA TYR A 277 -18.63 -18.31 1.71
C TYR A 277 -18.32 -19.35 2.81
N PRO A 278 -19.34 -20.05 3.34
CA PRO A 278 -19.17 -20.97 4.48
C PRO A 278 -18.15 -22.08 4.25
N LEU A 279 -18.00 -22.54 3.00
CA LEU A 279 -17.05 -23.58 2.62
C LEU A 279 -15.59 -23.17 2.88
N VAL A 280 -15.27 -21.87 2.76
CA VAL A 280 -13.91 -21.37 2.98
C VAL A 280 -13.52 -21.53 4.45
N LYS A 281 -14.40 -21.15 5.37
CA LYS A 281 -14.20 -21.34 6.81
C LYS A 281 -14.11 -22.83 7.17
N GLN A 282 -15.04 -23.64 6.68
CA GLN A 282 -15.04 -25.09 6.94
C GLN A 282 -13.76 -25.77 6.45
N ALA A 283 -13.32 -25.45 5.24
CA ALA A 283 -12.08 -25.99 4.69
C ALA A 283 -10.85 -25.55 5.52
N TYR A 284 -10.84 -24.31 6.04
CA TYR A 284 -9.73 -23.82 6.85
C TYR A 284 -9.70 -24.50 8.23
N ASP A 285 -10.84 -24.55 8.92
CA ASP A 285 -10.95 -25.06 10.29
C ASP A 285 -10.81 -26.60 10.37
N GLU A 286 -11.37 -27.34 9.42
CA GLU A 286 -11.45 -28.81 9.48
C GLU A 286 -10.33 -29.52 8.69
N LEU A 287 -9.96 -29.02 7.51
CA LEU A 287 -8.92 -29.63 6.66
C LEU A 287 -7.54 -29.02 6.86
N GLY A 288 -7.46 -27.73 7.18
CA GLY A 288 -6.22 -26.97 7.28
C GLY A 288 -5.58 -26.65 5.92
N THR A 289 -4.62 -25.73 5.93
CA THR A 289 -4.02 -25.16 4.71
C THR A 289 -3.32 -26.20 3.83
N ALA A 290 -2.52 -27.09 4.44
CA ALA A 290 -1.72 -28.07 3.68
C ALA A 290 -2.60 -29.03 2.87
N LYS A 291 -3.74 -29.45 3.42
CA LYS A 291 -4.66 -30.38 2.77
C LYS A 291 -5.46 -29.70 1.66
N VAL A 292 -5.90 -28.46 1.86
CA VAL A 292 -6.59 -27.67 0.82
C VAL A 292 -5.67 -27.38 -0.39
N GLN A 293 -4.37 -27.12 -0.13
CA GLN A 293 -3.36 -26.98 -1.18
C GLN A 293 -3.11 -28.29 -1.94
N ALA A 294 -3.03 -29.42 -1.25
CA ALA A 294 -2.89 -30.74 -1.88
C ALA A 294 -4.09 -31.08 -2.80
N LEU A 295 -5.30 -30.65 -2.40
CA LEU A 295 -6.51 -30.79 -3.19
C LEU A 295 -6.63 -29.74 -4.32
N LYS A 296 -5.59 -28.93 -4.54
CA LYS A 296 -5.50 -27.88 -5.57
C LYS A 296 -6.70 -26.94 -5.57
N TYR A 297 -7.25 -26.63 -4.40
CA TYR A 297 -8.40 -25.75 -4.23
C TYR A 297 -9.67 -26.22 -4.97
N HIS A 298 -9.76 -27.51 -5.36
CA HIS A 298 -10.91 -28.04 -6.10
C HIS A 298 -12.12 -28.22 -5.17
N VAL A 299 -13.14 -27.37 -5.34
CA VAL A 299 -14.34 -27.29 -4.49
C VAL A 299 -15.01 -28.65 -4.29
N GLY A 300 -15.12 -29.46 -5.35
CA GLY A 300 -15.73 -30.79 -5.26
C GLY A 300 -14.92 -31.76 -4.39
N ASN A 301 -13.58 -31.71 -4.47
CA ASN A 301 -12.72 -32.61 -3.70
C ASN A 301 -12.71 -32.19 -2.23
N ILE A 302 -12.69 -30.88 -1.98
CA ILE A 302 -12.78 -30.31 -0.63
C ILE A 302 -14.08 -30.73 0.05
N ARG A 303 -15.23 -30.63 -0.64
CA ARG A 303 -16.52 -31.09 -0.08
C ARG A 303 -16.54 -32.58 0.23
N ARG A 304 -15.97 -33.41 -0.64
CA ARG A 304 -15.85 -34.86 -0.38
C ARG A 304 -15.01 -35.13 0.85
N GLU A 305 -13.86 -34.47 0.97
CA GLU A 305 -12.93 -34.67 2.07
C GLU A 305 -13.51 -34.19 3.42
N LEU A 306 -14.24 -33.08 3.42
CA LEU A 306 -15.02 -32.62 4.58
C LEU A 306 -16.09 -33.66 4.98
N THR A 307 -16.81 -34.23 4.00
CA THR A 307 -17.85 -35.23 4.26
C THR A 307 -17.31 -36.51 4.88
N LYS A 308 -16.08 -36.92 4.51
CA LYS A 308 -15.39 -38.05 5.16
C LYS A 308 -15.18 -37.81 6.66
N GLN A 309 -14.77 -36.60 7.04
CA GLN A 309 -14.47 -36.23 8.42
C GLN A 309 -15.70 -35.96 9.30
N MET A 310 -16.90 -35.77 8.72
CA MET A 310 -18.12 -35.52 9.51
C MET A 310 -18.41 -36.68 10.49
N ARG A 311 -18.85 -36.37 11.71
CA ARG A 311 -19.35 -37.37 12.67
C ARG A 311 -20.82 -37.68 12.41
N LEU A 312 -21.13 -38.23 11.25
CA LEU A 312 -22.48 -38.64 10.85
C LEU A 312 -22.53 -40.14 10.53
N PRO A 313 -23.71 -40.78 10.65
CA PRO A 313 -23.90 -42.15 10.19
C PRO A 313 -23.49 -42.32 8.73
N SER A 314 -22.90 -43.47 8.40
CA SER A 314 -22.36 -43.75 7.06
C SER A 314 -23.40 -43.57 5.95
N GLU A 315 -24.66 -43.91 6.20
CA GLU A 315 -25.79 -43.73 5.28
C GLU A 315 -25.99 -42.27 4.88
N TYR A 316 -25.94 -41.35 5.85
CA TYR A 316 -26.10 -39.92 5.59
C TYR A 316 -24.91 -39.33 4.82
N LYS A 317 -23.69 -39.84 5.08
CA LYS A 317 -22.49 -39.46 4.31
C LYS A 317 -22.59 -39.90 2.85
N ILE A 318 -23.10 -41.11 2.61
CA ILE A 318 -23.32 -41.67 1.27
C ILE A 318 -24.28 -40.77 0.49
N VAL A 319 -25.45 -40.46 1.04
CA VAL A 319 -26.46 -39.60 0.38
C VAL A 319 -25.87 -38.24 0.03
N LYS A 320 -25.13 -37.62 0.95
CA LYS A 320 -24.50 -36.31 0.71
C LYS A 320 -23.42 -36.36 -0.38
N MET A 321 -22.61 -37.43 -0.43
CA MET A 321 -21.65 -37.63 -1.51
C MET A 321 -22.33 -37.91 -2.85
N ILE A 322 -23.43 -38.67 -2.85
CA ILE A 322 -24.25 -38.93 -4.05
C ILE A 322 -24.79 -37.61 -4.62
N ASP A 323 -25.41 -36.76 -3.80
CA ASP A 323 -25.91 -35.45 -4.23
C ASP A 323 -24.83 -34.52 -4.83
N THR A 324 -23.56 -34.77 -4.48
CA THR A 324 -22.43 -33.98 -4.99
C THR A 324 -21.84 -34.57 -6.28
N VAL A 325 -21.97 -35.87 -6.50
CA VAL A 325 -21.36 -36.62 -7.61
C VAL A 325 -22.34 -36.80 -8.78
N PHE A 326 -23.62 -36.96 -8.48
CA PHE A 326 -24.67 -37.23 -9.45
C PHE A 326 -25.47 -35.95 -9.76
N PRO A 327 -25.41 -35.43 -11.00
CA PRO A 327 -26.26 -34.32 -11.42
C PRO A 327 -27.74 -34.72 -11.34
N LYS A 328 -28.56 -33.85 -10.74
CA LYS A 328 -30.01 -34.11 -10.62
C LYS A 328 -30.65 -34.18 -12.02
N GLN A 329 -31.62 -35.07 -12.17
CA GLN A 329 -32.45 -35.22 -13.38
C GLN A 329 -31.70 -35.54 -14.68
N THR A 330 -30.49 -36.11 -14.60
CA THR A 330 -29.72 -36.50 -15.79
C THR A 330 -29.71 -38.03 -15.94
N LEU A 331 -29.91 -38.53 -17.16
CA LEU A 331 -29.80 -39.96 -17.46
C LEU A 331 -28.32 -40.38 -17.37
N ILE A 332 -28.01 -41.30 -16.44
CA ILE A 332 -26.64 -41.77 -16.21
C ILE A 332 -26.59 -43.28 -16.49
N PRO A 333 -25.65 -43.75 -17.31
CA PRO A 333 -25.48 -45.18 -17.57
C PRO A 333 -25.24 -45.99 -16.29
N LYS A 334 -25.88 -47.16 -16.19
CA LYS A 334 -25.83 -48.05 -15.02
C LYS A 334 -24.39 -48.42 -14.61
N SER A 335 -23.50 -48.61 -15.58
CA SER A 335 -22.07 -48.91 -15.36
C SER A 335 -21.32 -47.74 -14.69
N LYS A 336 -21.58 -46.51 -15.16
CA LYS A 336 -21.00 -45.28 -14.61
C LYS A 336 -21.53 -45.01 -13.21
N ALA A 337 -22.82 -45.19 -12.99
CA ALA A 337 -23.43 -45.03 -11.67
C ALA A 337 -22.88 -46.01 -10.63
N LYS A 338 -22.70 -47.28 -11.02
CA LYS A 338 -22.07 -48.30 -10.16
C LYS A 338 -20.61 -47.95 -9.82
N THR A 339 -19.85 -47.45 -10.78
CA THR A 339 -18.43 -47.09 -10.60
C THR A 339 -18.27 -45.91 -9.64
N GLU A 340 -19.08 -44.86 -9.81
CA GLU A 340 -19.04 -43.70 -8.92
C GLU A 340 -19.58 -44.02 -7.52
N LEU A 341 -20.59 -44.89 -7.39
CA LEU A 341 -21.07 -45.34 -6.09
C LEU A 341 -20.02 -46.20 -5.36
N GLN A 342 -19.31 -47.07 -6.08
CA GLN A 342 -18.21 -47.84 -5.50
C GLN A 342 -17.09 -46.92 -4.99
N ARG A 343 -16.73 -45.88 -5.76
CA ARG A 343 -15.77 -44.87 -5.31
C ARG A 343 -16.19 -44.19 -4.01
N ILE A 344 -17.49 -43.90 -3.84
CA ILE A 344 -18.02 -43.31 -2.59
C ILE A 344 -17.88 -44.31 -1.42
N TYR A 345 -18.15 -45.59 -1.63
CA TYR A 345 -17.99 -46.61 -0.60
C TYR A 345 -16.52 -46.78 -0.20
N ASP A 346 -15.62 -46.84 -1.19
CA ASP A 346 -14.18 -46.95 -0.96
C ASP A 346 -13.65 -45.71 -0.21
N ASP A 347 -14.11 -44.50 -0.61
CA ASP A 347 -13.79 -43.23 0.03
C ASP A 347 -14.24 -43.15 1.50
N LEU A 348 -15.32 -43.85 1.86
CA LEU A 348 -15.87 -43.92 3.22
C LEU A 348 -15.38 -45.15 4.01
N GLY A 349 -14.53 -46.00 3.42
CA GLY A 349 -14.04 -47.23 4.04
C GLY A 349 -15.11 -48.32 4.22
N ILE A 350 -16.21 -48.23 3.47
CA ILE A 350 -17.32 -49.18 3.54
C ILE A 350 -16.94 -50.43 2.72
N ARG A 351 -16.77 -51.57 3.40
CA ARG A 351 -16.49 -52.86 2.76
C ARG A 351 -17.76 -53.47 2.16
N HIS A 352 -18.35 -52.79 1.18
CA HIS A 352 -19.53 -53.26 0.45
C HIS A 352 -19.34 -53.05 -1.06
N THR A 353 -19.79 -54.01 -1.86
CA THR A 353 -19.77 -53.88 -3.32
C THR A 353 -21.02 -53.15 -3.78
N ALA A 354 -20.84 -51.96 -4.36
CA ALA A 354 -21.92 -51.12 -4.86
C ALA A 354 -22.76 -51.82 -5.93
N LYS A 355 -24.08 -51.82 -5.76
CA LYS A 355 -25.04 -52.23 -6.77
C LYS A 355 -25.82 -51.00 -7.24
N ALA A 356 -26.20 -50.96 -8.51
CA ALA A 356 -27.01 -49.86 -9.03
C ALA A 356 -28.38 -49.73 -8.34
N ALA A 357 -28.89 -50.82 -7.75
CA ALA A 357 -30.12 -50.82 -6.95
C ALA A 357 -29.97 -50.11 -5.59
N ASP A 358 -28.74 -49.90 -5.11
CA ASP A 358 -28.50 -49.21 -3.84
C ASP A 358 -28.76 -47.70 -3.94
N LEU A 359 -28.90 -47.15 -5.16
CA LEU A 359 -29.35 -45.76 -5.38
C LEU A 359 -30.87 -45.58 -5.22
N ALA A 360 -31.62 -46.68 -5.13
CA ALA A 360 -33.08 -46.67 -4.95
C ALA A 360 -33.51 -46.89 -3.49
N LYS A 361 -32.53 -47.09 -2.60
CA LYS A 361 -32.70 -47.15 -1.14
C LYS A 361 -32.35 -45.78 -0.57
#